data_AF-A0AAF3FCW0-F1
#
_entry.id   AF-A0AAF3FCW0-F1
#
_cell.length_a   1.000
_cell.length_b   1.000
_cell.length_c   1.000
_cell.angle_alpha   90.00
_cell.angle_beta   90.00
_cell.angle_gamma   90.00
#
_symmetry.space_group_name_H-M   'P 1'
#
loop_
_entity.id
_entity.type
_entity.pdbx_description
1 polymer ?
#
loop_
_entity_poly.entity_id
_entity_poly.type
_entity_poly.pdbx_seq_one_letter_code
_entity_poly.pdbx_strand_id
1 'polypeptide(L)'
;MRVVRVTAFDARAARGKPAACHRMGQLEKDRFRLVAYTTLGHRIDPRIPLSIAWMTLMGLLIVFLLLTPLTSIRLNPYDRLDQIFDHLQVPRENVPKHYEINLKVFLPYRPGVDYGKRNFTFDGFVKIIFRCETPNRKILLHSARQLGFRVQLFDDLGKEISLQDHYHNHSQELLHIQPADLLTAGVDYTLHINYTGGFDNGNFTGIYSAPYRHETEKRWMLATHLQSMDARTLFPCFDIPDAKAKFKATVEHPFGTNAVSNTIETLVVNNGNWTITAFKETPLMSTYLFALCVSDFPYTETHTLKGVRVRVYTEPSKVNDTGTALDIVPRLLDFYEDYFQYEYPLMKLGELI
;
A
#
# COMPACT_ATOMS: atom_id res chain seq x y z
N MET A 1 10.56 24.83 3.35
CA MET A 1 9.31 24.55 4.09
C MET A 1 8.21 24.33 3.05
N ARG A 2 7.90 23.08 2.72
CA ARG A 2 6.81 22.72 1.79
C ARG A 2 5.66 22.20 2.63
N VAL A 3 4.55 22.93 2.63
CA VAL A 3 3.28 22.49 3.20
C VAL A 3 2.77 21.34 2.34
N VAL A 4 2.65 20.14 2.92
CA VAL A 4 1.95 19.02 2.29
C VAL A 4 0.47 19.32 2.42
N ARG A 5 -0.15 19.63 1.28
CA ARG A 5 -1.57 20.00 1.17
C ARG A 5 -2.34 18.71 0.87
N VAL A 6 -3.11 18.21 1.83
CA VAL A 6 -4.11 17.17 1.58
C VAL A 6 -5.30 17.85 0.90
N THR A 7 -5.49 17.56 -0.38
CA THR A 7 -6.61 18.10 -1.16
C THR A 7 -7.92 17.46 -0.72
N ALA A 8 -8.79 18.27 -0.13
CA ALA A 8 -10.21 17.96 0.00
C ALA A 8 -10.87 17.93 -1.39
N PHE A 9 -11.77 16.96 -1.55
CA PHE A 9 -12.62 16.76 -2.72
C PHE A 9 -13.55 17.97 -2.89
N ASP A 10 -13.40 18.73 -3.98
CA ASP A 10 -14.36 19.76 -4.36
C ASP A 10 -15.17 19.26 -5.57
N ALA A 11 -16.44 18.99 -5.33
CA ALA A 11 -17.41 18.60 -6.33
C ALA A 11 -18.29 19.81 -6.65
N ARG A 12 -17.99 20.53 -7.74
CA ARG A 12 -19.01 21.20 -8.57
C ARG A 12 -18.50 21.73 -9.90
N ALA A 13 -19.37 21.50 -10.89
CA ALA A 13 -19.66 22.33 -12.06
C ALA A 13 -18.76 22.21 -13.30
N ALA A 14 -19.25 21.38 -14.22
CA ALA A 14 -19.10 21.54 -15.66
C ALA A 14 -19.52 22.93 -16.16
N ARG A 15 -18.70 23.53 -17.05
CA ARG A 15 -19.10 24.17 -18.32
C ARG A 15 -17.89 24.92 -18.95
N GLY A 16 -17.69 24.72 -20.26
CA GLY A 16 -17.04 25.72 -21.13
C GLY A 16 -15.68 25.36 -21.74
N LYS A 17 -15.70 24.96 -23.01
CA LYS A 17 -14.68 25.24 -24.05
C LYS A 17 -15.37 26.12 -25.12
N PRO A 18 -14.69 26.71 -26.13
CA PRO A 18 -13.25 26.87 -26.38
C PRO A 18 -12.86 28.31 -26.85
N ALA A 19 -11.55 28.62 -26.96
CA ALA A 19 -11.04 29.56 -27.98
C ALA A 19 -9.54 29.36 -28.23
N ALA A 20 -9.17 29.43 -29.50
CA ALA A 20 -7.82 29.32 -30.06
C ALA A 20 -7.18 30.71 -30.26
N CYS A 21 -5.84 30.81 -30.27
CA CYS A 21 -5.09 31.59 -31.28
C CYS A 21 -3.55 31.48 -31.14
N HIS A 22 -2.93 30.89 -32.18
CA HIS A 22 -1.74 31.30 -32.94
C HIS A 22 -0.32 31.63 -32.38
N ARG A 23 0.63 31.02 -33.13
CA ARG A 23 2.02 31.43 -33.54
C ARG A 23 3.12 31.20 -32.51
N MET A 24 4.34 30.72 -32.85
CA MET A 24 5.09 30.76 -34.13
C MET A 24 6.28 29.75 -34.12
N GLY A 25 6.78 29.36 -35.32
CA GLY A 25 8.18 28.89 -35.59
C GLY A 25 8.48 27.40 -35.31
N GLN A 26 8.43 26.44 -36.25
CA GLN A 26 9.24 26.25 -37.46
C GLN A 26 10.74 26.03 -37.16
N LEU A 27 11.19 24.76 -37.14
CA LEU A 27 12.46 24.25 -37.69
C LEU A 27 12.61 22.73 -37.40
N GLU A 28 13.28 22.03 -38.32
CA GLU A 28 13.69 20.61 -38.30
C GLU A 28 12.67 19.55 -38.77
N LYS A 29 12.41 19.59 -40.09
CA LYS A 29 12.26 18.39 -40.93
C LYS A 29 13.65 18.00 -41.46
N ASP A 30 14.06 16.75 -41.25
CA ASP A 30 14.48 15.81 -42.31
C ASP A 30 15.40 14.72 -41.78
N ARG A 31 14.91 13.48 -41.80
CA ARG A 31 15.68 12.24 -42.09
C ARG A 31 14.75 11.03 -41.96
N PHE A 32 14.07 10.65 -43.04
CA PHE A 32 13.80 9.23 -43.34
C PHE A 32 13.61 9.11 -44.86
N ARG A 33 14.70 8.69 -45.53
CA ARG A 33 14.67 8.22 -46.92
C ARG A 33 14.09 6.80 -46.91
N LEU A 34 12.92 6.62 -47.53
CA LEU A 34 12.46 5.30 -47.96
C LEU A 34 12.80 5.18 -49.44
N VAL A 35 13.75 4.30 -49.76
CA VAL A 35 14.11 3.91 -51.12
C VAL A 35 13.28 2.68 -51.45
N ALA A 36 12.36 2.80 -52.40
CA ALA A 36 11.74 1.68 -53.08
C ALA A 36 11.50 2.09 -54.54
N TYR A 37 12.44 1.75 -55.42
CA TYR A 37 12.20 1.72 -56.86
C TYR A 37 12.14 0.26 -57.30
N THR A 38 10.94 -0.12 -57.70
CA THR A 38 10.58 -1.31 -58.48
C THR A 38 11.20 -1.27 -59.88
N THR A 39 11.79 -2.38 -60.30
CA THR A 39 12.00 -2.72 -61.72
C THR A 39 11.44 -4.12 -61.98
N LEU A 40 10.13 -4.19 -62.29
CA LEU A 40 9.57 -5.29 -63.07
C LEU A 40 8.97 -4.70 -64.33
N GLY A 41 9.65 -4.93 -65.45
CA GLY A 41 9.17 -4.61 -66.77
C GLY A 41 8.06 -5.57 -67.18
N HIS A 42 6.83 -5.06 -67.21
CA HIS A 42 5.78 -5.60 -68.05
C HIS A 42 5.29 -4.51 -69.00
N ARG A 43 5.39 -4.81 -70.30
CA ARG A 43 4.87 -4.00 -71.40
C ARG A 43 3.37 -3.77 -71.18
N ILE A 44 2.99 -2.51 -70.97
CA ILE A 44 1.60 -2.07 -71.05
C ILE A 44 1.33 -1.74 -72.52
N ASP A 45 0.34 -2.40 -73.11
CA ASP A 45 -0.17 -2.18 -74.45
C ASP A 45 -0.65 -0.71 -74.61
N PRO A 46 -0.21 0.06 -75.62
CA PRO A 46 -0.54 1.48 -75.76
C PRO A 46 -2.00 1.77 -76.17
N ARG A 47 -2.90 0.78 -76.16
CA ARG A 47 -4.31 0.97 -76.58
C ARG A 47 -5.33 1.05 -75.44
N ILE A 48 -4.91 1.08 -74.18
CA ILE A 48 -5.83 1.25 -73.04
C ILE A 48 -5.80 2.72 -72.60
N PRO A 49 -6.93 3.46 -72.66
CA PRO A 49 -6.97 4.84 -72.21
C PRO A 49 -6.62 4.91 -70.72
N LEU A 50 -5.79 5.90 -70.35
CA LEU A 50 -5.24 6.08 -69.00
C LEU A 50 -6.32 5.99 -67.90
N SER A 51 -7.56 6.38 -68.20
CA SER A 51 -8.71 6.31 -67.29
C SER A 51 -9.05 4.88 -66.82
N ILE A 52 -8.90 3.86 -67.66
CA ILE A 52 -9.28 2.48 -67.32
C ILE A 52 -8.23 1.85 -66.41
N ALA A 53 -6.95 2.17 -66.61
CA ALA A 53 -5.86 1.69 -65.74
C ALA A 53 -5.94 2.28 -64.32
N TRP A 54 -6.39 3.53 -64.17
CA TRP A 54 -6.62 4.13 -62.86
C TRP A 54 -7.85 3.56 -62.15
N MET A 55 -8.90 3.21 -62.90
CA MET A 55 -10.11 2.59 -62.34
C MET A 55 -9.86 1.16 -61.84
N THR A 56 -9.03 0.37 -62.54
CA THR A 56 -8.67 -0.98 -62.09
C THR A 56 -7.74 -0.94 -60.86
N LEU A 57 -6.81 0.01 -60.79
CA LEU A 57 -5.94 0.22 -59.62
C LEU A 57 -6.73 0.70 -58.39
N MET A 58 -7.68 1.62 -58.55
CA MET A 58 -8.58 2.01 -57.45
C MET A 58 -9.48 0.86 -57.00
N GLY A 59 -10.00 0.06 -57.93
CA GLY A 59 -10.82 -1.11 -57.60
C GLY A 59 -10.07 -2.14 -56.77
N LEU A 60 -8.82 -2.44 -57.12
CA LEU A 60 -7.97 -3.36 -56.36
C LEU A 60 -7.60 -2.81 -54.97
N LEU A 61 -7.38 -1.50 -54.84
CA LEU A 61 -7.12 -0.87 -53.54
C LEU A 61 -8.34 -0.94 -52.61
N ILE A 62 -9.55 -0.76 -53.13
CA ILE A 62 -10.80 -0.84 -52.37
C ILE A 62 -11.07 -2.28 -51.94
N VAL A 63 -10.83 -3.27 -52.80
CA VAL A 63 -10.97 -4.69 -52.45
C VAL A 63 -9.94 -5.11 -51.39
N PHE A 64 -8.71 -4.59 -51.45
CA PHE A 64 -7.69 -4.82 -50.42
C PHE A 64 -8.06 -4.16 -49.07
N LEU A 65 -8.68 -2.98 -49.10
CA LEU A 65 -9.22 -2.30 -47.91
C LEU A 65 -10.46 -3.01 -47.33
N LEU A 66 -11.25 -3.71 -48.16
CA LEU A 66 -12.45 -4.45 -47.73
C LEU A 66 -12.15 -5.89 -47.25
N LEU A 67 -11.03 -6.49 -47.68
CA LEU A 67 -10.64 -7.87 -47.32
C LEU A 67 -9.61 -7.96 -46.18
N THR A 68 -9.08 -6.85 -45.69
CA THR A 68 -8.30 -6.88 -44.44
C THR A 68 -9.28 -6.94 -43.28
N PRO A 69 -9.31 -8.04 -42.49
CA PRO A 69 -10.10 -8.03 -41.27
C PRO A 69 -9.55 -6.90 -40.40
N LEU A 70 -10.42 -5.92 -40.12
CA LEU A 70 -10.20 -4.85 -39.16
C LEU A 70 -10.18 -5.42 -37.73
N THR A 71 -9.38 -6.46 -37.49
CA THR A 71 -8.91 -6.80 -36.16
C THR A 71 -7.60 -6.06 -35.95
N SER A 72 -7.67 -4.72 -35.96
CA SER A 72 -6.84 -4.02 -34.98
C SER A 72 -7.33 -4.52 -33.64
N ILE A 73 -6.66 -5.51 -33.06
CA ILE A 73 -6.78 -5.79 -31.64
C ILE A 73 -6.27 -4.50 -30.99
N ARG A 74 -7.17 -3.55 -30.74
CA ARG A 74 -6.96 -2.55 -29.71
C ARG A 74 -6.98 -3.37 -28.43
N LEU A 75 -5.83 -3.95 -28.08
CA LEU A 75 -5.59 -4.34 -26.70
C LEU A 75 -5.86 -3.06 -25.92
N ASN A 76 -6.94 -3.08 -25.14
CA ASN A 76 -7.22 -2.01 -24.23
C ASN A 76 -5.93 -1.80 -23.41
N PRO A 77 -5.39 -0.57 -23.30
CA PRO A 77 -4.21 -0.36 -22.47
C PRO A 77 -4.42 -0.86 -21.03
N TYR A 78 -5.68 -0.96 -20.58
CA TYR A 78 -6.03 -1.63 -19.32
C TYR A 78 -5.84 -3.15 -19.37
N ASP A 79 -6.26 -3.87 -20.41
CA ASP A 79 -6.06 -5.34 -20.50
C ASP A 79 -4.57 -5.75 -20.46
N ARG A 80 -3.69 -4.91 -21.04
CA ARG A 80 -2.24 -5.13 -20.97
C ARG A 80 -1.69 -4.84 -19.57
N LEU A 81 -2.23 -3.84 -18.88
CA LEU A 81 -1.89 -3.57 -17.48
C LEU A 81 -2.42 -4.69 -16.57
N ASP A 82 -3.63 -5.17 -16.78
CA ASP A 82 -4.23 -6.28 -16.03
C ASP A 82 -3.41 -7.56 -16.18
N GLN A 83 -2.97 -7.91 -17.40
CA GLN A 83 -2.01 -9.03 -17.59
C GLN A 83 -0.65 -8.78 -16.92
N ILE A 84 -0.22 -7.52 -16.77
CA ILE A 84 1.01 -7.16 -16.07
C ILE A 84 0.81 -7.14 -14.53
N PHE A 85 -0.40 -6.97 -14.03
CA PHE A 85 -0.68 -6.99 -12.60
C PHE A 85 -1.17 -8.36 -12.12
N ASP A 86 -1.75 -9.19 -12.99
CA ASP A 86 -2.22 -10.55 -12.68
C ASP A 86 -1.09 -11.44 -12.17
N HIS A 87 0.13 -11.27 -12.68
CA HIS A 87 1.29 -12.03 -12.23
C HIS A 87 1.89 -11.54 -10.90
N LEU A 88 1.41 -10.41 -10.37
CA LEU A 88 1.77 -9.85 -9.07
C LEU A 88 0.64 -10.02 -8.04
N GLN A 89 -0.54 -10.49 -8.45
CA GLN A 89 -1.65 -10.71 -7.54
C GLN A 89 -1.48 -12.05 -6.80
N VAL A 90 -1.46 -11.97 -5.48
CA VAL A 90 -1.59 -13.15 -4.62
C VAL A 90 -2.97 -13.80 -4.90
N PRO A 91 -3.03 -15.10 -5.19
CA PRO A 91 -4.30 -15.80 -5.44
C PRO A 91 -5.26 -15.66 -4.26
N ARG A 92 -6.55 -15.51 -4.56
CA ARG A 92 -7.64 -15.39 -3.56
C ARG A 92 -8.04 -16.72 -2.91
N GLU A 93 -7.21 -17.75 -3.07
CA GLU A 93 -7.44 -19.09 -2.52
C GLU A 93 -7.30 -19.11 -1.00
N ASN A 94 -6.53 -18.17 -0.43
CA ASN A 94 -6.29 -18.04 1.00
C ASN A 94 -6.70 -16.63 1.42
N VAL A 95 -7.74 -16.51 2.25
CA VAL A 95 -8.35 -15.22 2.62
C VAL A 95 -8.08 -14.92 4.10
N PRO A 96 -7.42 -13.80 4.45
CA PRO A 96 -7.14 -13.48 5.85
C PRO A 96 -8.42 -13.19 6.64
N LYS A 97 -8.40 -13.53 7.93
CA LYS A 97 -9.48 -13.22 8.89
C LYS A 97 -8.97 -12.37 10.04
N HIS A 98 -7.78 -12.67 10.55
CA HIS A 98 -7.21 -12.00 11.71
C HIS A 98 -5.67 -11.97 11.66
N TYR A 99 -5.10 -10.85 12.10
CA TYR A 99 -3.68 -10.66 12.33
C TYR A 99 -3.42 -10.32 13.80
N GLU A 100 -2.55 -11.08 14.45
CA GLU A 100 -1.93 -10.68 15.72
C GLU A 100 -0.49 -10.26 15.45
N ILE A 101 -0.17 -9.00 15.69
CA ILE A 101 1.11 -8.38 15.35
C ILE A 101 1.83 -7.99 16.62
N ASN A 102 2.99 -8.59 16.87
CA ASN A 102 3.86 -8.27 17.99
C ASN A 102 5.17 -7.71 17.45
N LEU A 103 5.50 -6.46 17.82
CA LEU A 103 6.70 -5.77 17.34
C LEU A 103 7.56 -5.33 18.52
N LYS A 104 8.87 -5.54 18.42
CA LYS A 104 9.86 -4.89 19.28
C LYS A 104 10.68 -3.92 18.46
N VAL A 105 10.59 -2.63 18.75
CA VAL A 105 11.18 -1.58 17.92
C VAL A 105 12.44 -0.98 18.56
N PHE A 106 13.55 -1.00 17.84
CA PHE A 106 14.83 -0.48 18.32
C PHE A 106 15.05 0.95 17.78
N LEU A 107 14.28 1.89 18.32
CA LEU A 107 14.30 3.29 17.92
C LEU A 107 15.23 4.11 18.83
N PRO A 108 16.41 4.58 18.35
CA PRO A 108 17.28 5.47 19.11
C PRO A 108 16.70 6.89 19.14
N TYR A 109 15.56 7.05 19.83
CA TYR A 109 14.68 8.21 19.72
C TYR A 109 15.31 9.53 20.23
N ARG A 110 16.30 9.44 21.11
CA ARG A 110 17.03 10.60 21.66
C ARG A 110 18.49 10.27 21.96
N PRO A 111 19.36 11.28 22.14
CA PRO A 111 20.73 11.06 22.59
C PRO A 111 20.79 10.21 23.87
N GLY A 112 21.75 9.28 23.92
CA GLY A 112 21.92 8.35 25.04
C GLY A 112 21.10 7.05 24.95
N VAL A 113 20.20 6.93 23.98
CA VAL A 113 19.50 5.67 23.67
C VAL A 113 20.15 5.04 22.44
N ASP A 114 20.86 3.94 22.65
CA ASP A 114 21.60 3.24 21.61
C ASP A 114 21.42 1.72 21.72
N TYR A 115 21.11 1.08 20.60
CA TYR A 115 20.96 -0.36 20.45
C TYR A 115 22.06 -0.97 19.55
N GLY A 116 23.11 -0.21 19.26
CA GLY A 116 24.23 -0.60 18.42
C GLY A 116 23.76 -0.99 17.02
N LYS A 117 24.08 -2.22 16.58
CA LYS A 117 23.70 -2.75 15.27
C LYS A 117 22.19 -2.86 15.07
N ARG A 118 21.39 -2.77 16.13
CA ARG A 118 19.92 -2.86 16.07
C ARG A 118 19.24 -1.51 15.85
N ASN A 119 19.97 -0.39 15.88
CA ASN A 119 19.36 0.92 15.64
C ASN A 119 18.57 0.96 14.33
N PHE A 120 17.35 1.49 14.39
CA PHE A 120 16.42 1.58 13.26
C PHE A 120 16.00 0.22 12.69
N THR A 121 15.94 -0.80 13.54
CA THR A 121 15.42 -2.12 13.19
C THR A 121 14.27 -2.52 14.11
N PHE A 122 13.63 -3.64 13.78
CA PHE A 122 12.62 -4.25 14.63
C PHE A 122 12.66 -5.77 14.54
N ASP A 123 12.25 -6.42 15.63
CA ASP A 123 11.86 -7.83 15.63
C ASP A 123 10.34 -7.91 15.52
N GLY A 124 9.85 -8.82 14.68
CA GLY A 124 8.42 -8.98 14.42
C GLY A 124 7.98 -10.43 14.58
N PHE A 125 6.80 -10.59 15.16
CA PHE A 125 6.02 -11.81 15.10
C PHE A 125 4.65 -11.47 14.56
N VAL A 126 4.21 -12.19 13.54
CA VAL A 126 2.83 -12.11 13.05
C VAL A 126 2.18 -13.49 13.09
N LYS A 127 1.01 -13.55 13.73
CA LYS A 127 0.10 -14.68 13.61
C LYS A 127 -1.03 -14.31 12.66
N ILE A 128 -1.20 -15.09 11.60
CA ILE A 128 -2.20 -14.86 10.56
C ILE A 128 -3.19 -16.02 10.59
N ILE A 129 -4.45 -15.75 10.90
CA ILE A 129 -5.54 -16.69 10.71
C ILE A 129 -6.15 -16.40 9.34
N PHE A 130 -6.20 -17.40 8.48
CA PHE A 130 -6.77 -17.30 7.13
C PHE A 130 -7.63 -18.52 6.81
N ARG A 131 -8.60 -18.33 5.92
CA ARG A 131 -9.46 -19.39 5.42
C ARG A 131 -8.98 -19.83 4.05
N CYS A 132 -8.82 -21.13 3.86
CA CYS A 132 -8.60 -21.72 2.54
C CYS A 132 -9.96 -21.82 1.83
N GLU A 133 -10.16 -21.10 0.74
CA GLU A 133 -11.40 -21.14 -0.06
C GLU A 133 -11.34 -22.18 -1.18
N THR A 134 -10.13 -22.43 -1.71
CA THR A 134 -9.89 -23.42 -2.78
C THR A 134 -8.74 -24.33 -2.37
N PRO A 135 -8.86 -25.68 -2.50
CA PRO A 135 -7.81 -26.59 -2.07
C PRO A 135 -6.49 -26.32 -2.77
N ASN A 136 -5.41 -26.10 -2.01
CA ASN A 136 -4.13 -25.71 -2.55
C ASN A 136 -2.96 -26.18 -1.67
N ARG A 137 -1.74 -26.10 -2.20
CA ARG A 137 -0.48 -26.37 -1.48
C ARG A 137 0.43 -25.15 -1.53
N LYS A 138 -0.15 -23.95 -1.57
CA LYS A 138 0.61 -22.72 -1.83
C LYS A 138 -0.02 -21.54 -1.09
N ILE A 139 0.74 -20.99 -0.15
CA ILE A 139 0.40 -19.73 0.49
C ILE A 139 1.41 -18.69 0.02
N LEU A 140 0.91 -17.58 -0.52
CA LEU A 140 1.72 -16.43 -0.93
C LEU A 140 1.36 -15.24 -0.06
N LEU A 141 2.37 -14.59 0.51
CA LEU A 141 2.21 -13.34 1.25
C LEU A 141 3.10 -12.28 0.61
N HIS A 142 2.63 -11.03 0.57
CA HIS A 142 3.49 -9.91 0.26
C HIS A 142 4.46 -9.66 1.41
N SER A 143 5.74 -9.49 1.07
CA SER A 143 6.84 -9.27 2.01
C SER A 143 7.99 -8.60 1.26
N ALA A 144 8.39 -7.39 1.65
CA ALA A 144 9.36 -6.61 0.89
C ALA A 144 10.77 -6.62 1.52
N ARG A 145 10.87 -6.17 2.78
CA ARG A 145 12.15 -5.78 3.40
C ARG A 145 12.56 -6.62 4.60
N GLN A 146 11.70 -7.56 5.00
CA GLN A 146 11.92 -8.40 6.16
C GLN A 146 12.97 -9.49 5.86
N LEU A 147 13.69 -9.89 6.91
CA LEU A 147 14.78 -10.85 6.88
C LEU A 147 14.61 -11.87 8.00
N GLY A 148 15.22 -13.05 7.86
CA GLY A 148 15.31 -14.04 8.94
C GLY A 148 13.95 -14.64 9.31
N PHE A 149 13.28 -15.27 8.34
CA PHE A 149 11.97 -15.87 8.56
C PHE A 149 12.06 -17.20 9.30
N ARG A 150 11.16 -17.39 10.27
CA ARG A 150 10.79 -18.71 10.79
C ARG A 150 9.29 -18.86 10.68
N VAL A 151 8.84 -19.73 9.79
CA VAL A 151 7.43 -19.97 9.47
C VAL A 151 6.98 -21.29 10.08
N GLN A 152 5.83 -21.27 10.72
CA GLN A 152 5.11 -22.46 11.18
C GLN A 152 3.65 -22.37 10.76
N LEU A 153 3.06 -23.50 10.36
CA LEU A 153 1.68 -23.59 9.91
C LEU A 153 0.93 -24.57 10.80
N PHE A 154 -0.29 -24.23 11.17
CA PHE A 154 -1.16 -25.04 12.02
C PHE A 154 -2.55 -25.19 11.36
N ASP A 155 -3.17 -26.34 11.56
CA ASP A 155 -4.57 -26.57 11.21
C ASP A 155 -5.54 -25.91 12.21
N ASP A 156 -6.84 -26.09 11.97
CA ASP A 156 -7.93 -25.56 12.79
C ASP A 156 -7.99 -26.19 14.20
N LEU A 157 -7.35 -27.35 14.39
CA LEU A 157 -7.22 -28.03 15.67
C LEU A 157 -5.92 -27.66 16.41
N GLY A 158 -5.09 -26.81 15.81
CA GLY A 158 -3.81 -26.37 16.38
C GLY A 158 -2.67 -27.38 16.23
N LYS A 159 -2.83 -28.41 15.39
CA LYS A 159 -1.76 -29.34 15.05
C LYS A 159 -0.87 -28.72 13.98
N GLU A 160 0.45 -28.81 14.17
CA GLU A 160 1.44 -28.29 13.23
C GLU A 160 1.45 -29.12 11.93
N ILE A 161 1.33 -28.42 10.81
CA ILE A 161 1.47 -28.96 9.45
C ILE A 161 2.91 -28.74 9.01
N SER A 162 3.58 -29.82 8.59
CA SER A 162 4.94 -29.72 8.06
C SER A 162 4.95 -28.90 6.76
N LEU A 163 5.96 -28.05 6.62
CA LEU A 163 6.21 -27.32 5.38
C LEU A 163 7.19 -28.12 4.52
N GLN A 164 6.86 -28.26 3.23
CA GLN A 164 7.78 -28.81 2.25
C GLN A 164 8.89 -27.79 1.93
N ASP A 165 8.53 -26.50 1.82
CA ASP A 165 9.48 -25.42 1.58
C ASP A 165 8.89 -24.06 2.02
N HIS A 166 9.76 -23.09 2.28
CA HIS A 166 9.40 -21.67 2.30
C HIS A 166 10.62 -20.81 1.93
N TYR A 167 10.41 -19.79 1.10
CA TYR A 167 11.47 -18.87 0.71
C TYR A 167 10.93 -17.48 0.39
N HIS A 168 11.78 -16.46 0.56
CA HIS A 168 11.46 -15.09 0.20
C HIS A 168 11.97 -14.79 -1.21
N ASN A 169 11.06 -14.52 -2.12
CA ASN A 169 11.38 -13.99 -3.44
C ASN A 169 11.46 -12.46 -3.38
N HIS A 170 12.68 -11.94 -3.21
CA HIS A 170 12.92 -10.50 -3.09
C HIS A 170 12.55 -9.71 -4.36
N SER A 171 12.66 -10.28 -5.56
CA SER A 171 12.35 -9.53 -6.79
C SER A 171 10.85 -9.32 -6.99
N GLN A 172 10.03 -10.23 -6.45
CA GLN A 172 8.56 -10.13 -6.49
C GLN A 172 7.98 -9.57 -5.19
N GLU A 173 8.80 -9.37 -4.15
CA GLU A 173 8.35 -9.04 -2.80
C GLU A 173 7.30 -10.03 -2.27
N LEU A 174 7.54 -11.33 -2.46
CA LEU A 174 6.64 -12.40 -2.07
C LEU A 174 7.34 -13.42 -1.17
N LEU A 175 6.72 -13.75 -0.04
CA LEU A 175 7.06 -14.91 0.78
C LEU A 175 6.23 -16.10 0.29
N HIS A 176 6.93 -17.12 -0.24
CA HIS A 176 6.34 -18.37 -0.69
C HIS A 176 6.38 -19.39 0.45
N ILE A 177 5.25 -20.04 0.71
CA ILE A 177 5.12 -21.09 1.72
C ILE A 177 4.39 -22.26 1.08
N GLN A 178 5.02 -23.45 1.12
CA GLN A 178 4.49 -24.67 0.53
C GLN A 178 4.24 -25.71 1.64
N PRO A 179 2.98 -25.92 2.04
CA PRO A 179 2.60 -26.99 2.96
C PRO A 179 2.89 -28.37 2.35
N ALA A 180 3.27 -29.34 3.19
CA ALA A 180 3.45 -30.73 2.77
C ALA A 180 2.12 -31.43 2.46
N ASP A 181 1.05 -31.03 3.16
CA ASP A 181 -0.30 -31.54 2.99
C ASP A 181 -1.17 -30.57 2.15
N LEU A 182 -2.20 -31.11 1.49
CA LEU A 182 -3.16 -30.29 0.75
C LEU A 182 -4.05 -29.54 1.74
N LEU A 183 -4.09 -28.20 1.65
CA LEU A 183 -5.03 -27.38 2.40
C LEU A 183 -6.45 -27.65 1.88
N THR A 184 -7.39 -27.77 2.80
CA THR A 184 -8.79 -28.13 2.50
C THR A 184 -9.64 -26.88 2.42
N ALA A 185 -10.51 -26.81 1.42
CA ALA A 185 -11.44 -25.69 1.29
C ALA A 185 -12.42 -25.62 2.47
N GLY A 186 -12.71 -24.41 2.91
CA GLY A 186 -13.60 -24.10 4.03
C GLY A 186 -12.94 -24.23 5.41
N VAL A 187 -11.67 -24.62 5.49
CA VAL A 187 -10.93 -24.76 6.75
C VAL A 187 -10.10 -23.50 7.03
N ASP A 188 -10.05 -23.12 8.31
CA ASP A 188 -9.22 -22.03 8.79
C ASP A 188 -7.86 -22.56 9.24
N TYR A 189 -6.79 -21.87 8.86
CA TYR A 189 -5.42 -22.22 9.17
C TYR A 189 -4.73 -21.06 9.87
N THR A 190 -3.69 -21.38 10.64
CA THR A 190 -2.90 -20.38 11.37
C THR A 190 -1.44 -20.41 10.93
N LEU A 191 -0.92 -19.29 10.46
CA LEU A 191 0.51 -19.08 10.25
C LEU A 191 1.11 -18.34 11.44
N HIS A 192 2.26 -18.81 11.92
CA HIS A 192 3.14 -18.08 12.82
C HIS A 192 4.43 -17.74 12.09
N ILE A 193 4.77 -16.45 12.01
CA ILE A 193 5.95 -15.98 11.30
C ILE A 193 6.75 -15.07 12.22
N ASN A 194 7.97 -15.50 12.57
CA ASN A 194 8.97 -14.64 13.19
C ASN A 194 9.88 -14.08 12.11
N TYR A 195 10.23 -12.81 12.22
CA TYR A 195 11.05 -12.11 11.24
C TYR A 195 11.71 -10.87 11.85
N THR A 196 12.64 -10.29 11.12
CA THR A 196 13.30 -9.02 11.46
C THR A 196 13.15 -8.04 10.31
N GLY A 197 13.23 -6.74 10.58
CA GLY A 197 13.11 -5.71 9.55
C GLY A 197 13.84 -4.43 9.91
N GLY A 198 14.01 -3.55 8.92
CA GLY A 198 14.59 -2.22 9.08
C GLY A 198 13.56 -1.13 8.79
N PHE A 199 13.74 0.04 9.40
CA PHE A 199 12.94 1.23 9.07
C PHE A 199 13.45 1.85 7.77
N ASP A 200 12.52 2.37 6.96
CA ASP A 200 12.86 3.32 5.91
C ASP A 200 13.35 4.64 6.53
N ASN A 201 14.47 5.18 6.06
CA ASN A 201 15.08 6.39 6.60
C ASN A 201 15.23 7.48 5.54
N GLY A 202 14.29 7.61 4.60
CA GLY A 202 14.36 8.71 3.61
C GLY A 202 13.15 8.92 2.71
N ASN A 203 12.35 7.88 2.44
CA ASN A 203 11.18 7.95 1.56
C ASN A 203 9.88 8.19 2.32
N PHE A 204 9.86 7.96 3.65
CA PHE A 204 8.69 8.11 4.50
C PHE A 204 7.50 7.25 4.05
N THR A 205 7.79 6.03 3.58
CA THR A 205 6.82 5.01 3.19
C THR A 205 7.06 3.72 3.96
N GLY A 206 6.02 2.89 4.08
CA GLY A 206 6.08 1.68 4.88
C GLY A 206 6.26 2.00 6.36
N ILE A 207 7.02 1.17 7.08
CA ILE A 207 7.55 1.53 8.40
C ILE A 207 8.81 2.38 8.23
N TYR A 208 8.79 3.60 8.77
CA TYR A 208 9.87 4.56 8.57
C TYR A 208 10.21 5.32 9.86
N SER A 209 11.45 5.82 9.93
CA SER A 209 11.82 6.79 10.96
C SER A 209 11.94 8.19 10.38
N ALA A 210 11.52 9.17 11.16
CA ALA A 210 11.62 10.58 10.80
C ALA A 210 12.40 11.35 11.88
N PRO A 211 13.41 12.13 11.49
CA PRO A 211 14.13 12.96 12.43
C PRO A 211 13.32 14.23 12.72
N TYR A 212 13.39 14.69 13.96
CA TYR A 212 12.87 15.98 14.35
C TYR A 212 13.81 16.66 15.34
N ARG A 213 13.57 17.95 15.62
CA ARG A 213 14.37 18.72 16.59
C ARG A 213 13.54 19.01 17.83
N HIS A 214 14.13 18.73 18.98
CA HIS A 214 13.63 19.19 20.26
C HIS A 214 14.72 20.03 20.92
N GLU A 215 14.50 21.34 20.97
CA GLU A 215 15.52 22.31 21.38
C GLU A 215 16.81 22.18 20.54
N THR A 216 17.91 21.73 21.15
CA THR A 216 19.20 21.49 20.48
C THR A 216 19.42 20.02 20.10
N GLU A 217 18.55 19.11 20.56
CA GLU A 217 18.68 17.67 20.33
C GLU A 217 18.03 17.23 19.01
N LYS A 218 18.74 16.38 18.28
CA LYS A 218 18.16 15.61 17.18
C LYS A 218 17.50 14.36 17.77
N ARG A 219 16.19 14.24 17.55
CA ARG A 219 15.38 13.10 18.00
C ARG A 219 14.76 12.37 16.80
N TRP A 220 14.21 11.20 17.05
CA TRP A 220 13.59 10.36 16.04
C TRP A 220 12.24 9.85 16.49
N MET A 221 11.29 9.83 15.57
CA MET A 221 10.03 9.11 15.70
C MET A 221 10.01 7.94 14.72
N LEU A 222 9.20 6.93 15.04
CA LEU A 222 8.77 5.87 14.12
C LEU A 222 7.34 6.16 13.69
N ALA A 223 7.03 5.97 12.41
CA ALA A 223 5.65 5.98 11.93
C ALA A 223 5.47 4.99 10.77
N THR A 224 4.22 4.72 10.44
CA THR A 224 3.85 3.90 9.28
C THR A 224 3.05 4.72 8.28
N HIS A 225 3.40 4.61 7.00
CA HIS A 225 2.57 5.05 5.88
C HIS A 225 2.45 3.90 4.89
N LEU A 226 1.38 3.12 5.00
CA LEU A 226 1.25 1.83 4.31
C LEU A 226 0.47 1.92 2.99
N GLN A 227 -0.12 3.08 2.70
CA GLN A 227 -0.88 3.26 1.47
C GLN A 227 0.06 3.45 0.27
N SER A 228 -0.11 2.74 -0.85
CA SER A 228 -1.19 1.77 -1.15
C SER A 228 -0.80 0.30 -0.98
N MET A 229 0.48 -0.04 -0.96
CA MET A 229 0.98 -1.42 -0.98
C MET A 229 2.26 -1.59 -0.13
N ASP A 230 2.41 -0.77 0.91
CA ASP A 230 3.63 -0.76 1.73
C ASP A 230 3.44 -1.49 3.07
N ALA A 231 2.28 -2.11 3.34
CA ALA A 231 2.09 -2.91 4.55
C ALA A 231 3.04 -4.12 4.59
N ARG A 232 3.35 -4.65 3.40
CA ARG A 232 4.40 -5.67 3.18
C ARG A 232 5.79 -5.29 3.67
N THR A 233 6.07 -4.02 3.95
CA THR A 233 7.36 -3.55 4.52
C THR A 233 7.40 -3.66 6.04
N LEU A 234 6.23 -3.74 6.70
CA LEU A 234 6.09 -3.85 8.14
C LEU A 234 5.92 -5.31 8.59
N PHE A 235 5.00 -6.06 7.97
CA PHE A 235 4.80 -7.47 8.25
C PHE A 235 4.40 -8.25 6.98
N PRO A 236 4.78 -9.54 6.85
CA PRO A 236 4.28 -10.38 5.77
C PRO A 236 2.75 -10.48 5.82
N CYS A 237 2.06 -10.17 4.72
CA CYS A 237 0.60 -10.14 4.70
C CYS A 237 -0.01 -10.31 3.32
N PHE A 238 -1.32 -10.55 3.30
CA PHE A 238 -2.15 -10.42 2.10
C PHE A 238 -2.38 -8.92 1.81
N ASP A 239 -1.35 -8.22 1.33
CA ASP A 239 -1.38 -6.77 1.06
C ASP A 239 -2.20 -6.39 -0.18
N ILE A 240 -3.52 -6.63 -0.09
CA ILE A 240 -4.51 -6.35 -1.14
C ILE A 240 -5.68 -5.61 -0.48
N PRO A 241 -6.20 -4.51 -1.05
CA PRO A 241 -7.22 -3.68 -0.41
C PRO A 241 -8.50 -4.41 0.01
N ASP A 242 -8.97 -5.41 -0.74
CA ASP A 242 -10.20 -6.15 -0.43
C ASP A 242 -9.98 -7.38 0.47
N ALA A 243 -8.73 -7.77 0.73
CA ALA A 243 -8.35 -8.81 1.68
C ALA A 243 -8.41 -8.30 3.13
N LYS A 244 -9.58 -7.83 3.55
CA LYS A 244 -9.78 -7.23 4.88
C LYS A 244 -9.68 -8.25 6.00
N ALA A 245 -9.15 -7.82 7.13
CA ALA A 245 -9.03 -8.62 8.34
C ALA A 245 -9.15 -7.74 9.59
N LYS A 246 -9.23 -8.38 10.76
CA LYS A 246 -9.06 -7.70 12.04
C LYS A 246 -7.60 -7.72 12.47
N PHE A 247 -7.17 -6.71 13.21
CA PHE A 247 -5.79 -6.57 13.66
C PHE A 247 -5.75 -6.38 15.18
N LYS A 248 -4.87 -7.11 15.84
CA LYS A 248 -4.53 -6.93 17.25
C LYS A 248 -3.03 -6.70 17.36
N ALA A 249 -2.63 -5.55 17.87
CA ALA A 249 -1.23 -5.16 17.92
C ALA A 249 -0.71 -5.07 19.36
N THR A 250 0.52 -5.54 19.57
CA THR A 250 1.32 -5.32 20.77
C THR A 250 2.68 -4.79 20.34
N VAL A 251 3.13 -3.71 20.97
CA VAL A 251 4.40 -3.06 20.64
C VAL A 251 5.23 -2.91 21.90
N GLU A 252 6.44 -3.47 21.87
CA GLU A 252 7.49 -3.21 22.84
C GLU A 252 8.39 -2.10 22.27
N HIS A 253 8.39 -0.95 22.92
CA HIS A 253 9.06 0.26 22.47
C HIS A 253 9.96 0.86 23.56
N PRO A 254 10.92 1.73 23.22
CA PRO A 254 11.85 2.33 24.19
C PRO A 254 11.11 3.03 25.34
N PHE A 255 11.57 2.84 26.57
CA PHE A 255 11.03 3.57 27.72
C PHE A 255 11.12 5.09 27.51
N GLY A 256 10.05 5.81 27.88
CA GLY A 256 9.91 7.26 27.68
C GLY A 256 9.30 7.67 26.34
N THR A 257 8.88 6.70 25.51
CA THR A 257 8.08 6.93 24.30
C THR A 257 6.64 6.47 24.50
N ASN A 258 5.72 6.98 23.68
CA ASN A 258 4.35 6.53 23.52
C ASN A 258 4.22 5.71 22.24
N ALA A 259 3.52 4.57 22.30
CA ALA A 259 3.06 3.89 21.09
C ALA A 259 1.59 4.21 20.82
N VAL A 260 1.27 4.57 19.58
CA VAL A 260 -0.08 4.91 19.13
C VAL A 260 -0.42 4.08 17.90
N SER A 261 -1.57 3.40 17.94
CA SER A 261 -2.12 2.66 16.79
C SER A 261 -3.60 3.00 16.56
N ASN A 262 -4.26 2.31 15.62
CA ASN A 262 -5.65 2.57 15.20
C ASN A 262 -6.65 2.57 16.37
N THR A 263 -6.48 1.67 17.33
CA THR A 263 -7.43 1.43 18.43
C THR A 263 -6.86 1.87 19.78
N ILE A 264 -7.72 1.96 20.80
CA ILE A 264 -7.30 2.31 22.15
C ILE A 264 -6.30 1.31 22.72
N GLU A 265 -5.34 1.84 23.47
CA GLU A 265 -4.48 1.09 24.36
C GLU A 265 -5.33 0.36 25.43
N THR A 266 -5.04 -0.92 25.64
CA THR A 266 -5.68 -1.77 26.65
C THR A 266 -4.72 -2.11 27.79
N LEU A 267 -3.42 -2.00 27.54
CA LEU A 267 -2.34 -2.25 28.47
C LEU A 267 -1.18 -1.33 28.13
N VAL A 268 -0.57 -0.72 29.15
CA VAL A 268 0.71 -0.02 29.07
C VAL A 268 1.52 -0.41 30.30
N VAL A 269 2.62 -1.14 30.11
CA VAL A 269 3.46 -1.65 31.22
C VAL A 269 4.92 -1.34 30.94
N ASN A 270 5.60 -0.74 31.91
CA ASN A 270 7.04 -0.54 31.86
C ASN A 270 7.76 -1.82 32.27
N ASN A 271 8.78 -2.20 31.48
CA ASN A 271 9.60 -3.37 31.68
C ASN A 271 11.09 -3.01 31.46
N GLY A 272 11.72 -2.49 32.51
CA GLY A 272 13.11 -2.01 32.45
C GLY A 272 13.25 -0.84 31.46
N ASN A 273 14.10 -1.03 30.44
CA ASN A 273 14.36 -0.01 29.41
C ASN A 273 13.30 0.01 28.28
N TRP A 274 12.22 -0.73 28.45
CA TRP A 274 11.15 -0.91 27.48
C TRP A 274 9.78 -0.59 28.09
N THR A 275 8.83 -0.25 27.23
CA THR A 275 7.42 -0.15 27.55
C THR A 275 6.66 -1.05 26.56
N ILE A 276 5.76 -1.88 27.08
CA ILE A 276 4.89 -2.74 26.29
C ILE A 276 3.51 -2.10 26.25
N THR A 277 3.04 -1.78 25.06
CA THR A 277 1.69 -1.25 24.81
C THR A 277 0.90 -2.24 23.97
N ALA A 278 -0.25 -2.69 24.46
CA ALA A 278 -1.17 -3.56 23.71
C ALA A 278 -2.44 -2.80 23.35
N PHE A 279 -2.95 -3.00 22.15
CA PHE A 279 -4.13 -2.30 21.62
C PHE A 279 -5.33 -3.24 21.48
N LYS A 280 -6.53 -2.66 21.55
CA LYS A 280 -7.77 -3.40 21.29
C LYS A 280 -7.80 -3.89 19.84
N GLU A 281 -8.48 -5.02 19.59
CA GLU A 281 -8.72 -5.51 18.22
C GLU A 281 -9.44 -4.45 17.37
N THR A 282 -9.01 -4.27 16.12
CA THR A 282 -9.67 -3.38 15.15
C THR A 282 -10.97 -3.97 14.61
N PRO A 283 -11.89 -3.13 14.12
CA PRO A 283 -12.88 -3.57 13.14
C PRO A 283 -12.23 -4.17 11.90
N LEU A 284 -13.04 -4.80 11.04
CA LEU A 284 -12.59 -5.34 9.76
C LEU A 284 -12.07 -4.21 8.86
N MET A 285 -10.79 -4.23 8.53
CA MET A 285 -10.15 -3.18 7.72
C MET A 285 -9.08 -3.76 6.79
N SER A 286 -8.62 -2.95 5.84
CA SER A 286 -7.55 -3.31 4.88
C SER A 286 -6.17 -3.10 5.50
N THR A 287 -5.15 -3.84 5.03
CA THR A 287 -3.76 -3.76 5.51
C THR A 287 -3.17 -2.35 5.45
N TYR A 288 -3.44 -1.62 4.36
CA TYR A 288 -2.91 -0.26 4.15
C TYR A 288 -3.41 0.78 5.17
N LEU A 289 -4.48 0.48 5.92
CA LEU A 289 -5.02 1.35 6.98
C LEU A 289 -4.38 1.07 8.35
N PHE A 290 -3.57 0.02 8.48
CA PHE A 290 -2.85 -0.22 9.72
C PHE A 290 -1.88 0.93 9.99
N ALA A 291 -1.97 1.50 11.18
CA ALA A 291 -1.18 2.65 11.60
C ALA A 291 -0.47 2.34 12.91
N LEU A 292 0.81 2.71 12.98
CA LEU A 292 1.63 2.68 14.19
C LEU A 292 2.54 3.89 14.21
N CYS A 293 2.62 4.58 15.34
CA CYS A 293 3.62 5.58 15.64
C CYS A 293 4.25 5.28 17.00
N VAL A 294 5.57 5.48 17.10
CA VAL A 294 6.32 5.47 18.37
C VAL A 294 7.15 6.74 18.45
N SER A 295 6.88 7.57 19.45
CA SER A 295 7.59 8.83 19.67
C SER A 295 7.47 9.27 21.12
N ASP A 296 8.31 10.21 21.54
CA ASP A 296 8.21 10.95 22.80
C ASP A 296 7.38 12.23 22.65
N PHE A 297 6.45 12.26 21.69
CA PHE A 297 5.56 13.40 21.49
C PHE A 297 4.55 13.53 22.63
N PRO A 298 4.39 14.74 23.20
CA PRO A 298 3.23 15.03 24.02
C PRO A 298 1.96 15.07 23.16
N TYR A 299 0.83 15.09 23.84
CA TYR A 299 -0.46 15.26 23.20
C TYR A 299 -1.35 16.19 24.01
N THR A 300 -2.31 16.77 23.32
CA THR A 300 -3.49 17.39 23.91
C THR A 300 -4.71 16.53 23.59
N GLU A 301 -5.73 16.60 24.44
CA GLU A 301 -6.88 15.69 24.39
C GLU A 301 -8.20 16.44 24.57
N THR A 302 -9.23 15.98 23.87
CA THR A 302 -10.63 16.35 24.06
C THR A 302 -11.53 15.16 23.73
N HIS A 303 -12.84 15.34 23.81
CA HIS A 303 -13.83 14.33 23.45
C HIS A 303 -14.89 14.92 22.53
N THR A 304 -15.46 14.09 21.65
CA THR A 304 -16.69 14.44 20.93
C THR A 304 -17.91 14.43 21.85
N LEU A 305 -19.06 14.94 21.39
CA LEU A 305 -20.30 14.88 22.15
C LEU A 305 -20.73 13.44 22.46
N LYS A 306 -20.41 12.49 21.56
CA LYS A 306 -20.70 11.06 21.72
C LYS A 306 -19.59 10.27 22.44
N GLY A 307 -18.58 10.97 22.99
CA GLY A 307 -17.57 10.38 23.86
C GLY A 307 -16.37 9.74 23.15
N VAL A 308 -16.17 9.98 21.85
CA VAL A 308 -14.96 9.55 21.14
C VAL A 308 -13.78 10.39 21.63
N ARG A 309 -12.72 9.75 22.12
CA ARG A 309 -11.51 10.44 22.59
C ARG A 309 -10.69 10.95 21.40
N VAL A 310 -10.47 12.25 21.33
CA VAL A 310 -9.67 12.89 20.27
C VAL A 310 -8.35 13.37 20.85
N ARG A 311 -7.22 12.91 20.28
CA ARG A 311 -5.88 13.34 20.68
C ARG A 311 -5.12 13.91 19.49
N VAL A 312 -4.35 14.97 19.74
CA VAL A 312 -3.41 15.54 18.77
C VAL A 312 -2.00 15.39 19.32
N TYR A 313 -1.19 14.55 18.67
CA TYR A 313 0.21 14.29 19.00
C TYR A 313 1.09 15.16 18.12
N THR A 314 2.10 15.81 18.70
CA THR A 314 3.05 16.62 17.92
C THR A 314 4.38 16.80 18.64
N GLU A 315 5.37 17.33 17.94
CA GLU A 315 6.66 17.73 18.51
C GLU A 315 6.45 18.61 19.75
N PRO A 316 7.23 18.46 20.84
CA PRO A 316 6.93 19.16 22.08
C PRO A 316 6.88 20.69 21.98
N SER A 317 7.61 21.29 21.03
CA SER A 317 7.62 22.74 20.80
C SER A 317 6.31 23.28 20.23
N LYS A 318 5.46 22.42 19.64
CA LYS A 318 4.21 22.79 18.97
C LYS A 318 2.96 22.34 19.71
N VAL A 319 3.10 21.73 20.89
CA VAL A 319 1.95 21.18 21.63
C VAL A 319 0.89 22.25 21.94
N ASN A 320 1.32 23.50 22.18
CA ASN A 320 0.44 24.63 22.44
C ASN A 320 -0.31 25.14 21.20
N ASP A 321 0.13 24.76 19.99
CA ASP A 321 -0.49 25.17 18.72
C ASP A 321 -1.63 24.20 18.28
N THR A 322 -1.88 23.13 19.05
CA THR A 322 -2.85 22.08 18.72
C THR A 322 -4.31 22.49 18.96
N GLY A 323 -4.57 23.64 19.58
CA GLY A 323 -5.90 24.07 20.01
C GLY A 323 -6.93 24.14 18.88
N THR A 324 -6.54 24.61 17.69
CA THR A 324 -7.44 24.66 16.53
C THR A 324 -7.88 23.28 16.08
N ALA A 325 -6.95 22.31 16.04
CA ALA A 325 -7.29 20.93 15.67
C ALA A 325 -8.23 20.30 16.71
N LEU A 326 -8.00 20.54 18.00
CA LEU A 326 -8.87 20.06 19.06
C LEU A 326 -10.27 20.71 19.06
N ASP A 327 -10.44 21.94 18.59
CA ASP A 327 -11.78 22.53 18.42
C ASP A 327 -12.50 21.94 17.20
N ILE A 328 -11.81 21.85 16.07
CA ILE A 328 -12.44 21.54 14.78
C ILE A 328 -12.73 20.04 14.62
N VAL A 329 -11.76 19.16 14.94
CA VAL A 329 -11.85 17.72 14.64
C VAL A 329 -13.06 17.06 15.31
N PRO A 330 -13.33 17.25 16.62
CA PRO A 330 -14.49 16.63 17.26
C PRO A 330 -15.82 17.08 16.64
N ARG A 331 -15.94 18.39 16.34
CA ARG A 331 -17.14 18.97 15.73
C ARG A 331 -17.39 18.45 14.32
N LEU A 332 -16.33 18.26 13.54
CA LEU A 332 -16.42 17.63 12.22
C LEU A 332 -16.83 16.16 12.32
N LEU A 333 -16.29 15.44 13.31
CA LEU A 333 -16.66 14.04 13.53
C LEU A 333 -18.14 13.92 13.90
N ASP A 334 -18.62 14.70 14.86
CA ASP A 334 -20.05 14.76 15.23
C ASP A 334 -20.92 15.12 14.02
N PHE A 335 -20.53 16.13 13.23
CA PHE A 335 -21.22 16.49 12.00
C PHE A 335 -21.28 15.34 10.99
N TYR A 336 -20.19 14.60 10.78
CA TYR A 336 -20.17 13.50 9.81
C TYR A 336 -20.98 12.31 10.28
N GLU A 337 -20.99 12.00 11.57
CA GLU A 337 -21.86 10.94 12.09
C GLU A 337 -23.33 11.28 11.86
N ASP A 338 -23.73 12.53 12.12
CA ASP A 338 -25.09 13.01 11.89
C ASP A 338 -25.43 13.11 10.40
N TYR A 339 -24.48 13.52 9.57
CA TYR A 339 -24.70 13.62 8.12
C TYR A 339 -24.85 12.24 7.46
N PHE A 340 -23.96 11.30 7.79
CA PHE A 340 -23.99 9.94 7.22
C PHE A 340 -24.96 9.00 7.94
N GLN A 341 -25.53 9.42 9.07
CA GLN A 341 -26.38 8.59 9.93
C GLN A 341 -25.66 7.28 10.33
N TYR A 342 -24.36 7.39 10.62
CA TYR A 342 -23.49 6.26 10.95
C TYR A 342 -22.47 6.67 12.00
N GLU A 343 -22.48 5.98 13.14
CA GLU A 343 -21.57 6.24 14.25
C GLU A 343 -20.13 5.87 13.89
N TYR A 344 -19.18 6.66 14.40
CA TYR A 344 -17.77 6.41 14.25
C TYR A 344 -17.41 5.12 15.01
N PRO A 345 -16.88 4.10 14.32
CA PRO A 345 -16.81 2.74 14.86
C PRO A 345 -15.70 2.53 15.90
N LEU A 346 -14.89 3.55 16.19
CA LEU A 346 -13.76 3.46 17.11
C LEU A 346 -13.96 4.38 18.32
N MET A 347 -13.40 3.99 19.46
CA MET A 347 -13.50 4.76 20.71
C MET A 347 -12.52 5.95 20.76
N LYS A 348 -11.62 6.06 19.79
CA LYS A 348 -10.65 7.16 19.70
C LYS A 348 -10.38 7.56 18.26
N LEU A 349 -10.00 8.81 18.09
CA LEU A 349 -9.38 9.37 16.89
C LEU A 349 -8.07 10.06 17.30
N GLY A 350 -6.98 9.73 16.60
CA GLY A 350 -5.67 10.31 16.87
C GLY A 350 -5.13 11.00 15.63
N GLU A 351 -4.69 12.24 15.79
CA GLU A 351 -3.98 13.01 14.77
C GLU A 351 -2.51 13.12 15.16
N LEU A 352 -1.61 12.97 14.18
CA LEU A 352 -0.17 13.11 14.35
C LEU A 352 0.32 14.23 13.43
N ILE A 353 0.91 15.28 14.00
CA ILE A 353 1.34 16.51 13.30
C ILE A 353 2.85 16.66 13.31
#